data_AF-A0A1Y5DRD4-F1
#
_entry.id   AF-A0A1Y5DRD4-F1
#
_cell.length_a   1.000
_cell.length_b   1.000
_cell.length_c   1.000
_cell.angle_alpha   90.00
_cell.angle_beta   90.00
_cell.angle_gamma   90.00
#
_symmetry.space_group_name_H-M   'P 1'
#
loop_
_entity.id
_entity.type
_entity.pdbx_description
1 polymer ?
#
loop_
_entity_poly.entity_id
_entity_poly.type
_entity_poly.pdbx_seq_one_letter_code
_entity_poly.pdbx_strand_id
1 'polypeptide(L)'
;MNKPDYVIDVAVYTVKEEFICQLPKIRADLGQVLKGFSGFLGLETLSPIGDSRTFVDLAKWQTLESMEIVAQAFQSGDERFVPLMEAVEELNFMGYFKP
;
A
#
# COMPACT_ATOMS: atom_id res chain seq x y z
N MET A 1 13.21 -13.31 22.62
CA MET A 1 13.21 -12.21 21.63
C MET A 1 11.83 -11.59 21.64
N ASN A 2 11.69 -10.36 22.16
CA ASN A 2 10.46 -9.59 21.93
C ASN A 2 10.39 -9.30 20.43
N LYS A 3 9.28 -9.68 19.78
CA LYS A 3 9.04 -9.26 18.40
C LYS A 3 9.00 -7.72 18.41
N PRO A 4 9.62 -7.02 17.45
CA PRO A 4 9.46 -5.58 17.36
C PRO A 4 7.98 -5.27 17.19
N ASP A 5 7.45 -4.36 18.01
CA ASP A 5 6.11 -3.81 17.83
C ASP A 5 6.12 -3.00 16.54
N TYR A 6 5.37 -3.45 15.54
CA TYR A 6 5.17 -2.73 14.28
C TYR A 6 3.68 -2.68 13.96
N VAL A 7 3.28 -1.69 13.18
CA VAL A 7 1.92 -1.57 12.63
C VAL A 7 1.95 -2.12 11.21
N ILE A 8 0.98 -2.98 10.87
CA ILE A 8 0.74 -3.37 9.47
C ILE A 8 -0.44 -2.57 8.98
N ASP A 9 -0.25 -1.79 7.92
CA ASP A 9 -1.30 -1.24 7.08
C ASP A 9 -1.60 -2.22 5.93
N VAL A 10 -2.88 -2.46 5.69
CA VAL A 10 -3.38 -3.43 4.70
C VAL A 10 -4.34 -2.72 3.76
N ALA A 11 -4.00 -2.72 2.47
CA ALA A 11 -4.87 -2.27 1.40
C ALA A 11 -5.25 -3.46 0.51
N VAL A 12 -6.55 -3.69 0.33
CA VAL A 12 -7.10 -4.65 -0.64
C VAL A 12 -7.86 -3.86 -1.68
N TYR A 13 -7.49 -3.99 -2.94
CA TYR A 13 -8.05 -3.17 -4.00
C TYR A 13 -8.15 -3.94 -5.31
N THR A 14 -9.14 -3.54 -6.11
CA THR A 14 -9.35 -4.03 -7.46
C THR A 14 -8.67 -3.05 -8.42
N VAL A 15 -7.90 -3.57 -9.37
CA VAL A 15 -7.13 -2.77 -10.35
C VAL A 15 -7.81 -2.81 -11.71
N LYS A 16 -8.00 -1.64 -12.32
CA LYS A 16 -8.53 -1.50 -13.69
C LYS A 16 -7.76 -2.38 -14.68
N GLU A 17 -8.47 -3.02 -15.59
CA GLU A 17 -7.91 -4.07 -16.46
C GLU A 17 -6.71 -3.58 -17.28
N GLU A 18 -6.77 -2.35 -17.79
CA GLU A 18 -5.71 -1.71 -18.57
C GLU A 18 -4.41 -1.45 -17.78
N PHE A 19 -4.47 -1.49 -16.45
CA PHE A 19 -3.32 -1.26 -15.57
C PHE A 19 -2.71 -2.55 -15.00
N ILE A 20 -3.31 -3.73 -15.20
CA ILE A 20 -2.81 -5.00 -14.61
C ILE A 20 -1.33 -5.24 -14.96
N CYS A 21 -0.98 -5.12 -16.25
CA CYS A 21 0.40 -5.32 -16.71
C CYS A 21 1.38 -4.27 -16.18
N GLN A 22 0.88 -3.11 -15.75
CA GLN A 22 1.67 -1.97 -15.27
C GLN A 22 1.82 -2.00 -13.74
N LEU A 23 0.93 -2.72 -13.04
CA LEU A 23 0.87 -2.75 -11.60
C LEU A 23 2.18 -3.13 -10.91
N PRO A 24 3.00 -4.09 -11.41
CA PRO A 24 4.30 -4.38 -10.79
C PRO A 24 5.23 -3.15 -10.75
N LYS A 25 5.22 -2.34 -11.80
CA LYS A 25 5.99 -1.10 -11.85
C LYS A 25 5.40 -0.05 -10.91
N ILE A 26 4.07 0.13 -10.93
CA ILE A 26 3.37 1.08 -10.06
C ILE A 26 3.67 0.79 -8.58
N ARG A 27 3.63 -0.49 -8.18
CA ARG A 27 3.98 -0.94 -6.83
C ARG A 27 5.45 -0.77 -6.48
N ALA A 28 6.36 -1.00 -7.44
CA ALA A 28 7.78 -0.73 -7.23
C ALA A 28 8.04 0.76 -6.97
N ASP A 29 7.38 1.63 -7.74
CA ASP A 29 7.46 3.09 -7.60
C ASP A 29 6.81 3.55 -6.27
N LEU A 30 5.66 3.00 -5.89
CA LEU A 30 5.03 3.18 -4.57
C LEU A 30 6.01 2.81 -3.45
N GLY A 31 6.70 1.66 -3.56
CA GLY A 31 7.70 1.24 -2.60
C GLY A 31 8.86 2.25 -2.45
N GLN A 32 9.23 2.98 -3.51
CA GLN A 32 10.22 4.07 -3.40
C GLN A 32 9.64 5.30 -2.72
N VAL A 33 8.39 5.66 -3.04
CA VAL A 33 7.67 6.76 -2.38
C VAL A 33 7.59 6.52 -0.87
N LEU A 34 7.20 5.32 -0.45
CA LEU A 34 7.05 4.95 0.95
C LEU A 34 8.37 4.99 1.74
N LYS A 35 9.51 4.68 1.12
CA LYS A 35 10.85 4.84 1.74
C LYS A 35 11.17 6.28 2.12
N GLY A 36 10.50 7.27 1.52
CA GLY A 36 10.65 8.68 1.88
C GLY A 36 9.91 9.07 3.16
N PHE A 37 9.05 8.20 3.71
CA PHE A 37 8.31 8.46 4.93
C PHE A 37 9.04 7.87 6.15
N SER A 38 9.07 8.65 7.23
CA SER A 38 9.64 8.19 8.49
C SER A 38 8.92 6.95 9.01
N GLY A 39 9.66 6.02 9.61
CA GLY A 39 9.10 4.82 10.21
C GLY A 39 8.65 3.73 9.22
N PHE A 40 8.84 3.90 7.90
CA PHE A 40 8.58 2.82 6.94
C PHE A 40 9.59 1.68 7.09
N LEU A 41 9.09 0.45 7.24
CA LEU A 41 9.91 -0.76 7.44
C LEU A 41 9.92 -1.68 6.22
N GLY A 42 8.90 -1.61 5.37
CA GLY A 42 8.83 -2.40 4.16
C GLY A 42 7.43 -2.52 3.58
N LEU A 43 7.36 -2.87 2.31
CA LEU A 43 6.12 -3.13 1.57
C LEU A 43 6.19 -4.56 1.04
N GLU A 44 5.15 -5.33 1.31
CA GLU A 44 4.94 -6.66 0.76
C GLU A 44 3.67 -6.65 -0.09
N THR A 45 3.79 -7.04 -1.35
CA THR A 45 2.70 -6.98 -2.32
C THR A 45 2.30 -8.39 -2.72
N LEU A 46 1.03 -8.72 -2.53
CA LEU A 46 0.46 -10.01 -2.92
C LEU A 46 -0.35 -9.83 -4.22
N SER A 47 -0.22 -10.82 -5.09
CA SER A 47 -0.97 -10.92 -6.33
C SER A 47 -1.95 -12.08 -6.23
N PRO A 48 -3.13 -11.97 -6.85
CA PRO A 48 -4.09 -13.05 -6.87
C PRO A 48 -3.55 -14.23 -7.67
N ILE A 49 -4.10 -15.41 -7.38
CA ILE A 49 -3.93 -16.59 -8.22
C ILE A 49 -5.04 -16.58 -9.29
N GLY A 50 -4.67 -16.80 -10.55
CA GLY A 50 -5.61 -16.81 -11.68
C GLY A 50 -5.95 -15.41 -12.18
N ASP A 51 -7.16 -15.24 -12.72
CA ASP A 51 -7.58 -14.05 -13.48
C ASP A 51 -8.23 -12.95 -12.62
N SER A 52 -8.16 -13.05 -11.29
CA SER A 52 -8.68 -12.00 -10.42
C SER A 52 -7.87 -10.71 -10.57
N ARG A 53 -8.54 -9.57 -10.42
CA ARG A 53 -7.93 -8.23 -10.44
C ARG A 53 -7.81 -7.64 -9.03
N THR A 54 -8.02 -8.45 -7.99
CA THR A 54 -7.91 -8.02 -6.60
C THR A 54 -6.52 -8.30 -6.06
N PHE A 55 -5.88 -7.25 -5.58
CA PHE A 55 -4.51 -7.22 -5.13
C PHE A 55 -4.44 -6.77 -3.68
N VAL A 56 -3.38 -7.16 -2.97
CA VAL A 56 -3.16 -6.77 -1.57
C VAL A 56 -1.78 -6.16 -1.40
N ASP A 57 -1.71 -5.02 -0.72
CA ASP A 57 -0.48 -4.40 -0.26
C ASP A 57 -0.43 -4.38 1.27
N LEU A 58 0.70 -4.80 1.83
CA LEU A 58 0.99 -4.84 3.25
C LEU A 58 2.18 -3.93 3.54
N ALA A 59 1.93 -2.73 4.09
CA ALA A 59 2.97 -1.80 4.49
C ALA A 59 3.26 -1.94 5.99
N LYS A 60 4.53 -2.10 6.35
CA LYS A 60 4.99 -2.22 7.74
C LYS A 60 5.55 -0.87 8.20
N TRP A 61 5.10 -0.46 9.38
CA TRP A 61 5.44 0.83 9.98
C TRP A 61 5.93 0.66 11.41
N GLN A 62 6.86 1.51 11.83
CA GLN A 62 7.41 1.51 13.18
C GLN A 62 6.36 1.95 14.22
N THR A 63 5.51 2.93 13.88
CA THR A 63 4.48 3.46 14.78
C THR A 63 3.17 3.69 14.04
N LEU A 64 2.09 3.82 14.81
CA LEU A 64 0.78 4.20 14.26
C LEU A 64 0.81 5.58 13.63
N GLU A 65 1.48 6.54 14.28
CA GLU A 65 1.64 7.91 13.77
C GLU A 65 2.33 7.95 12.40
N SER A 66 3.37 7.13 12.19
CA SER A 66 4.04 7.03 10.88
C SER A 66 3.08 6.56 9.78
N MET A 67 2.21 5.59 10.09
CA MET A 67 1.19 5.10 9.17
C MET A 67 0.11 6.16 8.91
N GLU A 68 -0.38 6.84 9.95
CA GLU A 68 -1.42 7.87 9.84
C GLU A 68 -0.98 9.05 8.95
N ILE A 69 0.28 9.47 9.03
CA ILE A 69 0.84 10.52 8.15
C ILE A 69 0.72 10.12 6.68
N VAL A 70 1.02 8.85 6.36
CA VAL A 70 0.97 8.35 4.97
C VAL A 70 -0.47 8.18 4.51
N ALA A 71 -1.34 7.64 5.36
CA ALA A 71 -2.76 7.54 5.10
C ALA A 71 -3.37 8.93 4.82
N GLN A 72 -3.00 9.94 5.60
CA GLN A 72 -3.44 11.32 5.40
C GLN A 72 -2.92 11.90 4.08
N ALA A 73 -1.65 11.63 3.72
CA ALA A 73 -1.09 12.07 2.45
C ALA A 73 -1.85 11.44 1.26
N PHE A 74 -2.09 10.13 1.31
CA PHE A 74 -2.88 9.41 0.31
C PHE A 74 -4.30 9.97 0.20
N GLN A 75 -5.01 10.14 1.32
CA GLN A 75 -6.38 10.69 1.35
C GLN A 75 -6.47 12.14 0.89
N SER A 76 -5.40 12.92 1.09
CA SER A 76 -5.33 14.32 0.62
C SER A 76 -5.05 14.44 -0.89
N GLY A 77 -4.82 13.33 -1.59
CA GLY A 77 -4.52 13.31 -3.03
C GLY A 77 -3.09 13.74 -3.34
N ASP A 78 -2.13 13.41 -2.48
CA ASP A 78 -0.71 13.67 -2.73
C ASP A 78 -0.27 13.03 -4.07
N GLU A 79 0.34 13.85 -4.93
CA GLU A 79 0.68 13.50 -6.32
C GLU A 79 1.55 12.24 -6.43
N ARG A 80 2.31 11.92 -5.39
CA ARG A 80 3.17 10.74 -5.34
C ARG A 80 2.37 9.43 -5.38
N PHE A 81 1.09 9.46 -4.99
CA PHE A 81 0.21 8.29 -4.99
C PHE A 81 -0.72 8.21 -6.20
N VAL A 82 -0.75 9.25 -7.05
CA VAL A 82 -1.61 9.33 -8.23
C VAL A 82 -1.51 8.08 -9.13
N PRO A 83 -0.31 7.54 -9.46
CA PRO A 83 -0.22 6.35 -10.30
C PRO A 83 -0.97 5.13 -9.74
N LEU A 84 -0.97 4.96 -8.41
CA LEU A 84 -1.75 3.90 -7.77
C LEU A 84 -3.23 4.25 -7.77
N MET A 85 -3.59 5.48 -7.39
CA MET A 85 -4.99 5.93 -7.35
C MET A 85 -5.68 5.83 -8.72
N GLU A 86 -4.97 6.13 -9.80
CA GLU A 86 -5.48 5.99 -11.17
C GLU A 86 -5.67 4.54 -11.58
N ALA A 87 -4.79 3.64 -11.14
CA ALA A 87 -4.88 2.21 -11.44
C ALA A 87 -5.96 1.49 -10.63
N VAL A 88 -6.29 1.98 -9.42
CA VAL A 88 -7.34 1.42 -8.57
C VAL A 88 -8.72 1.72 -9.19
N GLU A 89 -9.50 0.65 -9.37
CA GLU A 89 -10.93 0.72 -9.72
C GLU A 89 -11.77 0.85 -8.45
N GLU A 90 -11.47 0.03 -7.45
CA GLU A 90 -12.20 -0.04 -6.19
C GLU A 90 -11.25 -0.36 -5.04
N LEU A 91 -11.36 0.38 -3.94
CA LEU A 91 -10.67 0.08 -2.68
C LEU A 91 -11.60 -0.78 -1.81
N ASN A 92 -11.41 -2.10 -1.86
CA ASN A 92 -12.26 -3.07 -1.14
C ASN A 92 -12.07 -3.00 0.38
N PHE A 93 -10.84 -2.73 0.83
CA PHE A 93 -10.50 -2.62 2.24
C PHE A 93 -9.25 -1.76 2.44
N MET A 94 -9.25 -0.94 3.48
CA MET A 94 -8.06 -0.28 4.00
C MET A 94 -8.15 -0.19 5.52
N GLY A 95 -7.09 -0.60 6.21
CA GLY A 95 -7.05 -0.60 7.66
C GLY A 95 -5.72 -1.08 8.20
N TYR A 96 -5.54 -0.97 9.51
CA TYR A 96 -4.29 -1.32 10.15
C TYR A 96 -4.47 -2.33 11.29
N PHE A 97 -3.40 -3.06 11.56
CA PHE A 97 -3.29 -4.00 12.66
C PHE A 97 -2.08 -3.65 13.52
N LYS A 98 -2.26 -3.71 14.83
CA LYS A 98 -1.20 -3.63 15.82
C LYS A 98 -1.18 -4.97 16.60
N PRO A 99 -0.06 -5.72 16.61
CA PRO A 99 0.06 -6.93 17.41
C PRO A 99 0.01 -6.65 18.92
#